data_AF-A0A964BWY1-F1
#
_entry.id   AF-A0A964BWY1-F1
#
_cell.length_a   1.000
_cell.length_b   1.000
_cell.length_c   1.000
_cell.angle_alpha   90.00
_cell.angle_beta   90.00
_cell.angle_gamma   90.00
#
_symmetry.space_group_name_H-M   'P 1'
#
loop_
_entity.id
_entity.type
_entity.pdbx_description
1 polymer ?
#
loop_
_entity_poly.entity_id
_entity_poly.type
_entity_poly.pdbx_seq_one_letter_code
_entity_poly.pdbx_strand_id
1 'polypeptide(L)'
;MILTTAPSFKRSLKRLIKKNQQLQDQILEVLELLGDDPFNPVLKSHKLTGKLDGLWSCSVAYDCRIIFAFKKDSTTGDDLIVLVDIGSHDEVY
;
A
#
# COMPACT_ATOMS: atom_id res chain seq x y z
N MET A 1 4.93 4.86 11.56
CA MET A 1 4.40 5.94 10.69
C MET A 1 2.87 5.89 10.70
N ILE A 2 2.20 7.01 10.41
CA ILE A 2 0.72 7.03 10.39
C ILE A 2 0.22 6.62 9.00
N LEU A 3 -0.64 5.60 8.93
CA LEU A 3 -1.27 5.20 7.68
C LEU A 3 -2.51 6.04 7.38
N THR A 4 -2.61 6.52 6.16
CA THR A 4 -3.82 7.17 5.64
C THR A 4 -4.17 6.59 4.28
N THR A 5 -5.46 6.58 3.94
CA THR A 5 -5.97 5.93 2.72
C THR A 5 -6.56 6.92 1.75
N ALA A 6 -6.21 6.82 0.47
CA ALA A 6 -6.89 7.52 -0.60
C ALA A 6 -8.27 6.88 -0.89
N PRO A 7 -9.23 7.64 -1.46
CA PRO A 7 -10.52 7.09 -1.86
C PRO A 7 -10.43 5.98 -2.92
N SER A 8 -9.43 6.02 -3.79
CA SER A 8 -9.12 4.94 -4.75
C SER A 8 -8.79 3.64 -4.04
N PHE A 9 -7.86 3.68 -3.08
CA PHE A 9 -7.46 2.53 -2.28
C PHE A 9 -8.65 1.82 -1.63
N LYS A 10 -9.54 2.57 -0.94
CA LYS A 10 -10.73 1.99 -0.30
C LYS A 10 -11.63 1.27 -1.30
N ARG A 11 -11.80 1.81 -2.51
CA ARG A 11 -12.62 1.21 -3.56
C ARG A 11 -11.99 -0.07 -4.10
N SER A 12 -10.69 -0.05 -4.38
CA SER A 12 -9.97 -1.23 -4.87
C SER A 12 -9.89 -2.33 -3.82
N LEU A 13 -9.60 -1.98 -2.56
CA LEU A 13 -9.60 -2.92 -1.44
C LEU A 13 -10.93 -3.64 -1.30
N LYS A 14 -12.05 -2.90 -1.33
CA LYS A 14 -13.39 -3.49 -1.25
C LYS A 14 -13.67 -4.45 -2.40
N ARG A 15 -13.24 -4.11 -3.62
CA ARG A 15 -13.38 -4.97 -4.81
C ARG A 15 -12.54 -6.24 -4.66
N LEU A 16 -11.31 -6.12 -4.16
CA LEU A 16 -10.37 -7.21 -3.98
C LEU A 16 -10.87 -8.21 -2.92
N ILE A 17 -11.23 -7.74 -1.73
CA ILE A 17 -11.75 -8.58 -0.65
C ILE A 17 -13.05 -9.28 -1.08
N LYS A 18 -13.92 -8.61 -1.86
CA LYS A 18 -15.14 -9.22 -2.39
C LYS A 18 -14.83 -10.37 -3.34
N LYS A 19 -13.76 -10.28 -4.14
CA LYS A 19 -13.34 -11.35 -5.06
C LYS A 19 -12.61 -12.48 -4.32
N ASN A 20 -11.80 -12.15 -3.31
CA ASN A 20 -11.04 -13.11 -2.55
C ASN A 20 -10.95 -12.69 -1.07
N GLN A 21 -11.81 -13.28 -0.24
CA GLN A 21 -11.86 -12.98 1.19
C GLN A 21 -10.60 -13.46 1.94
N GLN A 22 -9.89 -14.47 1.42
CA GLN A 22 -8.69 -15.01 2.08
C GLN A 22 -7.52 -14.01 2.09
N LEU A 23 -7.53 -13.02 1.20
CA LEU A 23 -6.52 -11.96 1.18
C LEU A 23 -6.70 -10.95 2.31
N GLN A 24 -7.85 -10.91 2.99
CA GLN A 24 -8.14 -9.88 3.97
C GLN A 24 -7.15 -9.88 5.13
N ASP A 25 -6.88 -11.06 5.70
CA ASP A 25 -5.96 -11.18 6.85
C ASP A 25 -4.54 -10.82 6.44
N GLN A 26 -4.09 -11.27 5.26
CA GLN A 26 -2.77 -10.93 4.72
C GLN A 26 -2.60 -9.44 4.47
N ILE A 27 -3.65 -8.76 3.97
CA ILE A 27 -3.63 -7.32 3.77
C ILE A 27 -3.49 -6.60 5.12
N LEU A 28 -4.22 -7.05 6.14
CA LEU A 28 -4.14 -6.45 7.48
C LEU A 28 -2.74 -6.60 8.08
N GLU A 29 -2.15 -7.79 8.04
CA GLU A 29 -0.77 -8.04 8.49
C GLU A 29 0.24 -7.14 7.77
N VAL A 30 0.10 -7.00 6.45
CA VAL A 30 0.99 -6.17 5.63
C VAL A 30 0.80 -4.69 5.94
N LEU A 31 -0.41 -4.23 6.20
CA LEU A 31 -0.68 -2.85 6.61
C LEU A 31 -0.06 -2.56 7.98
N GLU A 32 -0.21 -3.46 8.95
CA GLU A 32 0.42 -3.33 10.27
C GLU A 32 1.95 -3.23 10.14
N LEU A 33 2.56 -4.14 9.38
CA LEU A 33 4.01 -4.14 9.15
C LEU A 33 4.47 -2.89 8.40
N LEU A 34 3.71 -2.42 7.41
CA LEU A 34 4.00 -1.21 6.65
C LEU A 34 3.95 0.05 7.55
N GLY A 35 3.05 0.06 8.53
CA GLY A 35 2.96 1.13 9.53
C GLY A 35 4.13 1.14 10.51
N ASP A 36 4.68 -0.03 10.83
CA ASP A 36 5.81 -0.20 11.74
C ASP A 36 7.17 0.04 11.04
N ASP A 37 7.47 -0.76 10.01
CA ASP A 37 8.68 -0.66 9.19
C ASP A 37 8.35 -0.81 7.70
N PRO A 38 8.22 0.30 6.95
CA PRO A 38 7.88 0.23 5.54
C PRO A 38 8.99 -0.33 4.65
N PHE A 39 10.21 -0.50 5.16
CA PHE A 39 11.34 -1.09 4.45
C PHE A 39 11.67 -2.50 4.92
N ASN A 40 10.75 -3.12 5.68
CA ASN A 40 10.91 -4.50 6.10
C ASN A 40 11.12 -5.40 4.85
N PRO A 41 12.14 -6.28 4.83
CA PRO A 41 12.45 -7.11 3.68
C PRO A 41 11.28 -7.97 3.18
N VAL A 42 10.36 -8.36 4.07
CA VAL A 42 9.15 -9.15 3.73
C VAL A 42 8.23 -8.38 2.80
N LEU A 43 8.11 -7.05 2.98
CA LEU A 43 7.27 -6.18 2.16
C LEU A 43 7.80 -6.04 0.74
N LYS A 44 9.11 -6.26 0.52
CA LYS A 44 9.79 -6.02 -0.77
C LYS A 44 9.49 -4.63 -1.32
N SER A 45 9.42 -3.65 -0.42
CA SER A 45 9.12 -2.26 -0.75
C SER A 45 10.17 -1.70 -1.69
N HIS A 46 9.74 -1.14 -2.82
CA HIS A 46 10.62 -0.50 -3.78
C HIS A 46 9.96 0.73 -4.38
N LYS A 47 10.80 1.70 -4.75
CA LYS A 47 10.35 2.93 -5.40
C LYS A 47 9.94 2.62 -6.84
N LEU A 48 8.81 3.18 -7.26
CA LEU A 48 8.35 3.10 -8.63
C LEU A 48 9.05 4.15 -9.49
N THR A 49 9.08 3.89 -10.79
CA THR A 49 9.75 4.74 -11.78
C THR A 49 8.80 5.10 -12.92
N GLY A 50 9.19 6.06 -13.76
CA GLY A 50 8.40 6.47 -14.92
C GLY A 50 7.18 7.30 -14.52
N LYS A 51 5.99 6.95 -15.03
CA LYS A 51 4.74 7.69 -14.74
C LYS A 51 4.33 7.65 -13.26
N LEU A 52 4.85 6.68 -12.51
CA LEU A 52 4.58 6.49 -11.09
C LEU A 52 5.78 6.92 -10.22
N ASP A 53 6.74 7.68 -10.78
CA ASP A 53 7.85 8.19 -9.97
C ASP A 53 7.34 9.01 -8.77
N GLY A 54 7.97 8.78 -7.62
CA GLY A 54 7.54 9.31 -6.33
C GLY A 54 6.57 8.41 -5.55
N LEU A 55 6.05 7.35 -6.17
CA LEU A 55 5.31 6.30 -5.49
C LEU A 55 6.20 5.10 -5.15
N TRP A 56 5.67 4.25 -4.28
CA TRP A 56 6.29 3.03 -3.80
C TRP A 56 5.31 1.88 -3.93
N SER A 57 5.85 0.67 -4.01
CA SER A 57 5.07 -0.56 -4.05
C SER A 57 5.62 -1.59 -3.08
N CYS A 58 4.74 -2.23 -2.31
CA CYS A 58 5.05 -3.42 -1.52
C CYS A 58 4.17 -4.60 -1.93
N SER A 59 4.65 -5.81 -1.67
CA SER A 59 3.96 -7.06 -1.94
C SER A 59 3.10 -7.48 -0.74
N VAL A 60 1.86 -7.87 -1.01
CA VAL A 60 0.95 -8.46 -0.02
C VAL A 60 0.94 -9.99 -0.15
N ALA A 61 0.81 -10.46 -1.38
CA ALA A 61 0.81 -11.87 -1.76
C ALA A 61 1.46 -12.03 -3.14
N TYR A 62 1.48 -13.23 -3.70
CA TYR A 62 2.18 -13.54 -4.95
C TYR A 62 1.85 -12.57 -6.10
N ASP A 63 0.56 -12.23 -6.25
CA ASP A 63 0.07 -11.28 -7.26
C ASP A 63 -0.85 -10.22 -6.62
N CYS A 64 -0.44 -9.64 -5.49
CA CYS A 64 -1.15 -8.52 -4.88
C CYS A 64 -0.15 -7.50 -4.36
N ARG A 65 -0.30 -6.24 -4.74
CA ARG A 65 0.58 -5.14 -4.35
C ARG A 65 -0.22 -3.96 -3.84
N ILE A 66 0.38 -3.26 -2.88
CA ILE A 66 -0.11 -1.97 -2.40
C ILE A 66 0.80 -0.90 -2.98
N ILE A 67 0.19 0.14 -3.57
CA ILE A 67 0.87 1.35 -4.00
C ILE A 67 0.70 2.41 -2.92
N PHE A 68 1.80 3.02 -2.49
CA PHE A 68 1.78 4.03 -1.45
C PHE A 68 2.78 5.17 -1.71
N ALA A 69 2.66 6.24 -0.94
CA ALA A 69 3.58 7.38 -0.98
C ALA A 69 3.92 7.84 0.43
N PHE A 70 5.17 8.25 0.63
CA PHE A 70 5.56 8.96 1.84
C PHE A 70 5.18 10.43 1.74
N LYS A 71 4.54 10.96 2.77
CA LYS A 71 4.23 12.39 2.91
C LYS A 71 4.53 12.83 4.34
N LYS A 72 4.58 14.15 4.54
CA LYS A 72 4.52 14.74 5.87
C LYS A 72 3.17 15.39 6.09
N ASP A 73 2.63 15.23 7.30
CA ASP A 73 1.48 16.01 7.70
C ASP A 73 1.88 17.49 7.80
N SER A 74 1.13 18.38 7.13
CA SER A 74 1.46 19.81 7.10
C SER A 74 1.17 20.53 8.41
N THR A 75 0.41 19.92 9.31
CA THR A 75 -0.04 20.50 10.57
C THR A 75 0.79 19.97 11.73
N THR A 76 0.96 18.64 11.81
CA THR A 76 1.68 17.99 12.92
C THR A 76 3.15 17.73 12.61
N GLY A 77 3.54 17.68 11.33
CA GLY A 77 4.89 17.35 10.89
C GLY A 77 5.21 15.85 10.87
N ASP A 78 4.23 15.00 11.19
CA ASP A 78 4.39 13.55 11.27
C ASP A 78 4.64 12.91 9.90
N ASP A 79 5.41 11.82 9.90
CA ASP A 79 5.62 11.01 8.70
C ASP A 79 4.40 10.11 8.43
N LEU A 80 3.82 10.30 7.25
CA LEU A 80 2.63 9.63 6.76
C LEU A 80 2.95 8.66 5.63
N ILE A 81 2.25 7.54 5.62
CA ILE A 81 2.16 6.65 4.47
C ILE A 81 0.75 6.77 3.90
N VAL A 82 0.66 7.31 2.69
CA VAL A 82 -0.60 7.43 1.95
C VAL A 82 -0.77 6.22 1.06
N LEU A 83 -1.73 5.36 1.39
CA LEU A 83 -2.13 4.21 0.60
C LEU A 83 -2.95 4.68 -0.60
N VAL A 84 -2.39 4.52 -1.81
CA VAL A 84 -2.92 5.07 -3.06
C VAL A 84 -3.82 4.07 -3.76
N ASP A 85 -3.36 2.83 -3.94
CA ASP A 85 -4.11 1.77 -4.60
C ASP A 85 -3.68 0.36 -4.12
N ILE A 86 -4.50 -0.65 -4.42
CA ILE A 86 -4.22 -2.05 -4.15
C ILE A 86 -4.84 -2.93 -5.24
N GLY A 87 -4.10 -3.92 -5.71
CA GLY A 87 -4.57 -4.82 -6.77
C GLY A 87 -3.48 -5.79 -7.21
N SER A 88 -3.76 -6.54 -8.27
CA SER A 88 -2.73 -7.40 -8.89
C SER A 88 -1.61 -6.60 -9.53
N HIS A 89 -0.52 -7.27 -9.92
CA HIS A 89 0.58 -6.61 -10.60
C HIS A 89 0.11 -5.85 -11.87
N ASP A 90 -0.74 -6.48 -12.68
CA ASP A 90 -1.29 -5.87 -13.91
C ASP A 90 -2.36 -4.80 -13.64
N GLU A 91 -3.02 -4.84 -12.47
CA GLU A 91 -4.04 -3.84 -12.12
C GLU A 91 -3.42 -2.53 -11.58
N VAL A 92 -2.20 -2.58 -11.04
CA VAL A 92 -1.55 -1.44 -10.36
C VAL A 92 -0.35 -0.83 -11.09
N TYR A 93 0.14 -1.47 -12.15
CA TYR A 93 1.20 -0.96 -13.04
C TYR A 93 0.64 -0.71 -14.44
#